data_AF-A0A355TSH0-F1
#
_entry.id   AF-A0A355TSH0-F1
#
_cell.length_a   1.000
_cell.length_b   1.000
_cell.length_c   1.000
_cell.angle_alpha   90.00
_cell.angle_beta   90.00
_cell.angle_gamma   90.00
#
_symmetry.space_group_name_H-M   'P 1'
#
loop_
_entity.id
_entity.type
_entity.pdbx_description
1 polymer ?
#
loop_
_entity_poly.entity_id
_entity_poly.type
_entity_poly.pdbx_seq_one_letter_code
_entity_poly.pdbx_strand_id
1 'polypeptide(L)'
;MPNFANEKICGYYLYFTSHCVIEAMHAHASKDHRESGSAKFWVRSDGSVVISKTGNIPASKLNKIAHYIEKNYKQMYDLWSKYSDQGFYNESCDSAEESDYIDDLIDRMNDGLD
;
A
#
# COMPACT_ATOMS: atom_id res chain seq x y z
N MET A 1 -2.66 -16.67 -5.53
CA MET A 1 -2.45 -15.35 -4.89
C MET A 1 -3.76 -14.88 -4.29
N PRO A 2 -3.77 -14.25 -3.11
CA PRO A 2 -5.01 -13.92 -2.43
C PRO A 2 -5.83 -12.94 -3.28
N ASN A 3 -7.04 -13.36 -3.64
CA ASN A 3 -8.04 -12.47 -4.19
C ASN A 3 -8.81 -11.88 -3.00
N PHE A 4 -8.84 -10.55 -2.91
CA PHE A 4 -9.47 -9.87 -1.77
C PHE A 4 -10.98 -9.93 -1.78
N ALA A 5 -11.54 -10.15 -2.95
CA ALA A 5 -12.96 -10.33 -3.12
C ALA A 5 -13.20 -11.32 -4.24
N ASN A 6 -13.83 -12.45 -3.90
CA ASN A 6 -14.51 -13.27 -4.91
C ASN A 6 -15.65 -12.48 -5.58
N GLU A 7 -15.99 -11.31 -5.04
CA GLU A 7 -17.01 -10.39 -5.52
C GLU A 7 -16.42 -9.16 -6.22
N LYS A 8 -17.15 -8.63 -7.19
CA LYS A 8 -16.73 -7.45 -7.96
C LYS A 8 -17.17 -6.17 -7.27
N ILE A 9 -16.25 -5.24 -7.08
CA ILE A 9 -16.58 -3.88 -6.63
C ILE A 9 -16.94 -3.04 -7.86
N CYS A 10 -18.19 -2.58 -7.93
CA CYS A 10 -18.69 -1.82 -9.08
C CYS A 10 -18.54 -2.52 -10.45
N GLY A 11 -18.50 -3.87 -10.45
CA GLY A 11 -18.29 -4.66 -11.67
C GLY A 11 -16.83 -4.89 -12.07
N TYR A 12 -15.88 -4.53 -11.20
CA TYR A 12 -14.45 -4.75 -11.38
C TYR A 12 -13.91 -5.66 -10.28
N TYR A 13 -12.99 -6.55 -10.64
CA TYR A 13 -12.25 -7.32 -9.66
C TYR A 13 -11.20 -6.44 -8.99
N LEU A 14 -11.01 -6.62 -7.68
CA LEU A 14 -9.98 -5.94 -6.89
C LEU A 14 -9.01 -7.00 -6.36
N TYR A 15 -7.73 -6.91 -6.73
CA TYR A 15 -6.75 -7.98 -6.49
C TYR A 15 -5.33 -7.46 -6.31
N PHE A 16 -4.47 -8.29 -5.72
CA PHE A 16 -3.02 -8.12 -5.68
C PHE A 16 -2.37 -8.98 -6.77
N THR A 17 -1.26 -8.51 -7.36
CA THR A 17 -0.39 -9.28 -8.25
C THR A 17 0.85 -9.78 -7.49
N SER A 18 1.62 -10.71 -8.07
CA SER A 18 2.78 -11.29 -7.39
C SER A 18 3.88 -10.25 -7.23
N HIS A 19 3.90 -9.24 -8.10
CA HIS A 19 4.74 -8.07 -7.96
C HIS A 19 4.31 -7.14 -6.82
N CYS A 20 3.05 -7.21 -6.35
CA CYS A 20 2.61 -6.39 -5.21
C CYS A 20 3.32 -6.72 -3.90
N VAL A 21 3.90 -7.91 -3.75
CA VAL A 21 4.52 -8.33 -2.48
C VAL A 21 5.97 -7.88 -2.35
N ILE A 22 6.59 -7.45 -3.44
CA ILE A 22 7.96 -6.90 -3.47
C ILE A 22 7.96 -5.37 -3.57
N GLU A 23 6.78 -4.76 -3.72
CA GLU A 23 6.57 -3.31 -3.72
C GLU A 23 5.83 -2.90 -2.43
N ALA A 24 5.68 -1.60 -2.19
CA ALA A 24 4.78 -1.11 -1.16
C ALA A 24 3.32 -1.52 -1.44
N MET A 25 2.50 -1.55 -0.38
CA MET A 25 1.13 -2.04 -0.50
C MET A 25 0.31 -1.26 -1.55
N HIS A 26 -0.25 -2.00 -2.50
CA HIS A 26 -1.13 -1.46 -3.52
C HIS A 26 -2.05 -2.53 -4.11
N ALA A 27 -3.21 -2.10 -4.60
CA ALA A 27 -4.18 -2.96 -5.25
C ALA A 27 -4.34 -2.64 -6.74
N HIS A 28 -4.80 -3.62 -7.51
CA HIS A 28 -5.17 -3.46 -8.90
C HIS A 28 -6.67 -3.70 -9.09
N ALA A 29 -7.28 -2.99 -10.05
CA ALA A 29 -8.63 -3.32 -10.48
C ALA A 29 -8.78 -3.41 -12.00
N SER A 30 -9.54 -4.40 -12.46
CA SER A 30 -9.86 -4.59 -13.88
C SER A 30 -11.10 -5.46 -14.07
N LYS A 31 -11.68 -5.48 -15.29
CA LYS A 31 -12.85 -6.32 -15.59
C LYS A 31 -12.53 -7.81 -15.64
N ASP A 32 -11.33 -8.15 -16.13
CA ASP A 32 -10.95 -9.52 -16.53
C ASP A 32 -9.56 -9.94 -16.01
N HIS A 33 -9.08 -9.34 -14.90
CA HIS A 33 -7.75 -9.60 -14.31
C HIS A 33 -6.54 -9.37 -15.23
N ARG A 34 -6.71 -8.63 -16.33
CA ARG A 34 -5.62 -8.29 -17.25
C ARG A 34 -4.86 -7.07 -16.73
N GLU A 35 -3.53 -7.15 -16.71
CA GLU A 35 -2.65 -6.02 -16.37
C GLU A 35 -2.74 -4.90 -17.41
N SER A 36 -2.95 -5.25 -18.69
CA SER A 36 -3.22 -4.30 -19.75
C SER A 36 -4.62 -3.71 -19.57
N GLY A 37 -4.67 -2.55 -18.92
CA GLY A 37 -5.91 -1.83 -18.63
C GLY A 37 -6.37 -1.94 -17.19
N SER A 38 -5.55 -2.47 -16.27
CA SER A 38 -5.82 -2.37 -14.83
C SER A 38 -5.57 -0.96 -14.32
N ALA A 39 -6.40 -0.55 -13.37
CA ALA A 39 -6.13 0.56 -12.48
C ALA A 39 -5.17 0.13 -11.38
N LYS A 40 -4.34 1.06 -10.87
CA LYS A 40 -3.40 0.85 -9.77
C LYS A 40 -3.69 1.85 -8.65
N PHE A 41 -3.81 1.34 -7.43
CA PHE A 41 -4.18 2.08 -6.22
C PHE A 41 -3.11 1.84 -5.15
N TRP A 42 -2.26 2.82 -4.90
CA TRP A 42 -1.35 2.79 -3.76
C TRP A 42 -2.10 3.08 -2.47
N VAL A 43 -1.77 2.35 -1.41
CA VAL A 43 -2.44 2.45 -0.11
C VAL A 43 -1.45 2.97 0.92
N ARG A 44 -1.81 4.04 1.62
CA ARG A 44 -1.01 4.61 2.72
C ARG A 44 -1.46 4.05 4.08
N SER A 45 -0.64 4.25 5.12
CA SER A 45 -0.89 3.77 6.48
C SER A 45 -2.09 4.44 7.17
N ASP A 46 -2.39 5.68 6.78
CA ASP A 46 -3.60 6.41 7.18
C ASP A 46 -4.88 5.92 6.46
N GLY A 47 -4.73 4.95 5.54
CA GLY A 47 -5.80 4.39 4.72
C GLY A 47 -6.10 5.20 3.46
N SER A 48 -5.46 6.35 3.23
CA SER A 48 -5.64 7.14 2.02
C SER A 48 -5.11 6.40 0.78
N VAL A 49 -5.76 6.65 -0.36
CA VAL A 49 -5.50 5.94 -1.61
C VAL A 49 -5.04 6.88 -2.70
N VAL A 50 -3.92 6.54 -3.35
CA VAL A 50 -3.38 7.28 -4.51
C VAL A 50 -3.61 6.45 -5.77
N ILE A 51 -4.41 6.97 -6.70
CA ILE A 51 -4.66 6.34 -8.00
C ILE A 51 -3.53 6.74 -8.95
N SER A 52 -2.58 5.83 -9.20
CA SER A 52 -1.46 6.10 -10.12
C SER A 52 -1.76 5.70 -11.57
N LYS A 53 -2.74 4.82 -11.77
CA LYS A 53 -3.19 4.39 -13.10
C LYS A 53 -4.69 4.17 -13.07
N THR A 54 -5.41 4.72 -14.04
CA THR A 54 -6.87 4.62 -14.16
C THR A 54 -7.33 3.37 -14.91
N GLY A 55 -6.49 2.86 -15.81
CA GLY A 55 -6.85 1.72 -16.67
C GLY A 55 -8.09 2.02 -17.52
N ASN A 56 -8.90 0.99 -17.78
CA ASN A 56 -10.15 1.08 -18.53
C ASN A 56 -11.37 1.22 -17.58
N ILE A 57 -11.23 2.06 -16.54
CA ILE A 57 -12.26 2.26 -15.51
C ILE A 57 -12.72 3.73 -15.52
N PRO A 58 -14.04 4.01 -15.60
CA PRO A 58 -14.56 5.37 -15.48
C PRO A 58 -14.24 5.99 -14.11
N ALA A 59 -13.98 7.29 -14.08
CA ALA A 59 -13.62 8.02 -12.85
C ALA A 59 -14.63 7.81 -11.71
N SER A 60 -15.94 7.77 -12.00
CA SER A 60 -16.97 7.53 -10.99
C SER A 60 -16.87 6.15 -10.31
N LYS A 61 -16.33 5.15 -11.03
CA LYS A 61 -16.09 3.80 -10.49
C LYS A 61 -14.75 3.73 -9.78
N LEU A 62 -13.72 4.40 -10.29
CA LEU A 62 -12.42 4.52 -9.62
C LEU A 62 -12.58 5.09 -8.21
N ASN A 63 -13.35 6.17 -8.05
CA ASN A 63 -13.59 6.78 -6.74
C ASN A 63 -14.33 5.84 -5.78
N LYS A 64 -15.27 5.02 -6.29
CA LYS A 64 -15.96 4.02 -5.47
C LYS A 64 -15.04 2.89 -5.04
N ILE A 65 -14.14 2.46 -5.91
CA ILE A 65 -13.13 1.44 -5.60
C ILE A 65 -12.12 1.99 -4.60
N ALA A 66 -11.62 3.21 -4.80
CA ALA A 66 -10.72 3.88 -3.85
C ALA A 66 -11.38 4.01 -2.47
N HIS A 67 -12.62 4.48 -2.40
CA HIS A 67 -13.35 4.57 -1.13
C HIS A 67 -13.56 3.21 -0.45
N TYR A 68 -13.81 2.15 -1.24
CA TYR A 68 -13.88 0.80 -0.69
C TYR A 68 -12.54 0.37 -0.09
N ILE A 69 -11.43 0.64 -0.77
CA ILE A 69 -10.08 0.35 -0.26
C ILE A 69 -9.84 1.14 1.03
N GLU A 70 -10.11 2.44 1.07
CA GLU A 70 -9.96 3.30 2.27
C GLU A 70 -10.71 2.73 3.48
N LYS A 71 -11.90 2.16 3.29
CA LYS A 71 -12.70 1.58 4.37
C LYS A 71 -12.21 0.21 4.85
N ASN A 72 -11.50 -0.53 4.00
CA ASN A 72 -11.10 -1.92 4.26
C ASN A 72 -9.58 -2.11 4.32
N TYR A 73 -8.79 -1.03 4.24
CA TYR A 73 -7.34 -1.09 4.01
C TYR A 73 -6.59 -1.92 5.05
N LYS A 74 -7.02 -1.91 6.32
CA LYS A 74 -6.41 -2.72 7.39
C LYS A 74 -6.56 -4.21 7.16
N GLN A 75 -7.79 -4.65 6.86
CA GLN A 75 -8.04 -6.04 6.47
C GLN A 75 -7.29 -6.37 5.18
N MET A 76 -7.21 -5.39 4.26
CA MET A 76 -6.41 -5.49 3.04
C MET A 76 -4.93 -5.78 3.32
N TYR A 77 -4.37 -5.04 4.26
CA TYR A 77 -2.98 -5.15 4.68
C TYR A 77 -2.73 -6.49 5.37
N ASP A 78 -3.58 -6.90 6.32
CA ASP A 78 -3.41 -8.14 7.08
C ASP A 78 -3.34 -9.41 6.21
N LEU A 79 -4.01 -9.44 5.05
CA LEU A 79 -3.89 -10.57 4.12
C LEU A 79 -2.66 -10.42 3.22
N TRP A 80 -2.34 -9.21 2.80
CA TRP A 80 -1.22 -8.94 1.90
C TRP A 80 0.12 -9.15 2.63
N SER A 81 0.24 -8.72 3.88
CA SER A 81 1.44 -8.85 4.73
C SER A 81 1.79 -10.31 5.08
N LYS A 82 0.86 -11.25 4.90
CA LYS A 82 1.18 -12.69 4.96
C LYS A 82 2.14 -13.16 3.87
N TYR A 83 2.33 -12.33 2.83
CA TYR A 83 3.13 -12.67 1.65
C TYR A 83 4.22 -11.63 1.36
N SER A 84 4.32 -10.56 2.17
CA SER A 84 5.23 -9.43 1.94
C SER A 84 5.81 -8.93 3.25
N ASP A 85 7.11 -8.61 3.24
CA ASP A 85 7.80 -7.92 4.34
C ASP A 85 7.84 -6.39 4.13
N GLN A 86 7.12 -5.87 3.12
CA GLN A 86 7.06 -4.43 2.81
C GLN A 86 5.95 -3.72 3.61
N GLY A 87 5.99 -2.38 3.60
CA GLY A 87 5.02 -1.52 4.29
C GLY A 87 4.00 -0.85 3.38
N PHE A 88 3.32 0.17 3.91
CA PHE A 88 2.42 1.00 3.13
C PHE A 88 3.18 1.94 2.19
N TYR A 89 2.49 2.47 1.17
CA TYR A 89 3.08 3.41 0.23
C TYR A 89 3.44 4.73 0.92
N ASN A 90 4.68 5.19 0.70
CA ASN A 90 5.23 6.41 1.32
C ASN A 90 5.15 6.41 2.85
N GLU A 91 5.19 5.25 3.51
CA GLU A 91 5.82 5.22 4.82
C GLU A 91 7.28 5.60 4.59
N SER A 92 7.62 6.88 4.81
CA SER A 92 8.96 7.17 5.30
C SER A 92 9.14 6.23 6.50
N CYS A 93 10.27 5.54 6.52
CA CYS A 93 10.70 4.82 7.70
C CYS A 93 10.78 5.85 8.81
N ASP A 94 9.70 6.04 9.56
CA ASP A 94 9.67 6.85 10.77
C ASP A 94 10.37 6.00 11.83
N SER A 95 11.66 5.77 11.62
CA SER A 95 12.58 5.38 12.68
C SER A 95 12.84 6.61 13.55
N ALA A 96 11.80 7.16 14.19
CA ALA A 96 11.99 8.16 15.25
C ALA A 96 12.89 7.58 16.36
N GLU A 97 12.93 6.25 16.52
CA GLU A 97 13.86 5.58 17.44
C GLU A 97 15.31 5.51 16.92
N GLU A 98 15.56 5.62 15.62
CA GLU A 98 16.90 5.55 15.05
C GLU A 98 17.56 6.93 15.01
N SER A 99 16.80 8.03 14.89
CA SER A 99 17.36 9.38 15.10
C SER A 99 17.73 9.60 16.56
N ASP A 100 16.86 9.20 17.50
CA ASP A 100 17.15 9.33 18.94
C ASP A 100 18.34 8.46 19.36
N TYR A 101 18.51 7.28 18.74
CA TYR A 101 19.69 6.44 18.95
C TYR A 101 20.96 7.05 18.36
N ILE A 102 20.91 7.61 17.15
CA ILE A 102 22.06 8.27 16.51
C ILE A 102 22.46 9.54 17.28
N ASP A 103 21.49 10.33 17.73
CA ASP A 103 21.73 11.54 18.51
C ASP A 103 22.30 11.19 19.90
N ASP A 104 21.77 10.17 20.60
CA ASP A 104 22.36 9.64 21.85
C ASP A 104 23.78 9.11 21.63
N LEU A 105 24.04 8.42 20.51
CA LEU A 105 25.37 7.91 20.18
C LEU A 105 26.36 9.06 19.93
N ILE A 106 25.93 10.12 19.25
CA ILE A 106 26.75 11.30 18.96
C ILE A 106 27.06 12.05 20.26
N ASP A 107 26.08 12.26 21.14
CA ASP A 107 26.28 12.91 22.43
C ASP A 107 27.27 12.11 23.30
N ARG A 108 27.12 10.78 23.37
CA ARG A 108 28.05 9.91 24.09
C ARG A 108 29.46 9.89 23.51
N MET A 109 29.61 10.13 22.21
CA MET A 109 30.93 10.25 21.56
C MET A 109 31.58 11.61 21.84
N ASN A 110 30.80 12.66 22.04
CA ASN A 110 31.30 14.01 22.34
C ASN A 110 31.65 14.20 23.83
N ASP A 111 30.98 13.50 24.74
CA ASP A 111 31.24 13.55 26.19
C ASP A 111 32.51 12.78 26.63
N GLY A 112 33.18 12.08 25.70
CA GLY A 112 34.41 11.31 25.96
C GLY A 112 35.71 12.02 25.58
N LEU A 113 35.65 13.30 25.18
CA LEU A 113 36.80 14.11 24.78
C LEU A 113 37.09 15.21 25.80
N ASP A 114 37.58 14.81 26.97
CA ASP A 114 38.28 15.67 27.94
C ASP A 114 39.72 15.15 28.16
#